data_AF-A0A959BH61-F1
#
_entry.id   AF-A0A959BH61-F1
#
_cell.length_a   1.000
_cell.length_b   1.000
_cell.length_c   1.000
_cell.angle_alpha   90.00
_cell.angle_beta   90.00
_cell.angle_gamma   90.00
#
_symmetry.space_group_name_H-M   'P 1'
#
loop_
_entity.id
_entity.type
_entity.pdbx_description
1 polymer ?
#
loop_
_entity_poly.entity_id
_entity_poly.type
_entity_poly.pdbx_seq_one_letter_code
_entity_poly.pdbx_strand_id
1 'polypeptide(L)'
;MISTLKILIEQDKVADVLKKKSSNKQAVKALQQSLFELGYGKEIRWREFGADGDYGGATIAAVKAFAEKNGIATNGEAVSTELAEALVQKHEMVEGLRELQAALDKGNLDSVMVRGSSDKSAITALQQLLHALGFGAQLQWERFGADGDYGGSTTAAVAALAEKEGLPSDGEKVGAELAQKLLEKYTPFLGDEWRKAESVPASASAVGSRRRSGQSEYEKLFPVSKRDSVAIQDHLSNTFKFEPLAHEIPGDEFKLEFLQATKKDGDASYYFPEGHRNNSRKNKVVLHFTAGQIYGDFGALTKKDREVSTAFVVGRDGAIYKLFDSVKAWSYHLGKGAMGGNTSMSSSSVGIEISNWGPLKEDGAGNLVSWDHGNWYCTLDQTEAYVKLSQPFRGAQYFASITPHQYESVIILLRYLTKTLGIQPNFLPKGKRDEMFASHSAAKAFQGICCHVNFRSSGKWDLPEEGFDWEQVIEGVTGSFSPALPQGPRTRSIFSVIKVVSEDEVAKQLEGLDYGDQDIEKYGEDGLEVDI
;
A
#
# COMPACT_ATOMS: atom_id res chain seq x y z
N MET A 1 9.28 -5.54 5.16
CA MET A 1 10.52 -5.81 5.95
C MET A 1 11.76 -5.84 5.05
N ILE A 2 11.75 -6.63 3.97
CA ILE A 2 12.80 -6.58 2.93
C ILE A 2 12.90 -5.20 2.25
N SER A 3 11.79 -4.46 2.20
CA SER A 3 11.71 -3.06 1.75
C SER A 3 12.68 -2.14 2.48
N THR A 4 12.90 -2.33 3.79
CA THR A 4 13.85 -1.51 4.55
C THR A 4 15.29 -1.74 4.08
N LEU A 5 15.67 -2.98 3.76
CA LEU A 5 16.99 -3.28 3.22
C LEU A 5 17.17 -2.69 1.82
N LYS A 6 16.16 -2.80 0.95
CA LYS A 6 16.16 -2.19 -0.39
C LYS A 6 16.36 -0.67 -0.32
N ILE A 7 15.61 0.02 0.54
CA ILE A 7 15.74 1.46 0.76
C ILE A 7 17.17 1.82 1.19
N LEU A 8 17.77 1.04 2.10
CA LEU A 8 19.14 1.29 2.56
C LEU A 8 20.18 1.07 1.46
N ILE A 9 19.97 0.09 0.57
CA ILE A 9 20.82 -0.15 -0.61
C ILE A 9 20.71 1.03 -1.57
N GLU A 10 19.49 1.44 -1.93
CA GLU A 10 19.23 2.55 -2.86
C GLU A 10 19.79 3.89 -2.35
N GLN A 11 19.79 4.10 -1.03
CA GLN A 11 20.33 5.30 -0.41
C GLN A 11 21.84 5.24 -0.15
N ASP A 12 22.50 4.12 -0.45
CA ASP A 12 23.90 3.84 -0.08
C ASP A 12 24.18 4.03 1.43
N LYS A 13 23.23 3.63 2.27
CA LYS A 13 23.27 3.79 3.75
C LYS A 13 23.43 2.48 4.51
N VAL A 14 23.56 1.35 3.81
CA VAL A 14 23.59 0.01 4.43
C VAL A 14 24.64 -0.08 5.53
N ALA A 15 25.90 0.20 5.21
CA ALA A 15 27.00 0.07 6.17
C ALA A 15 26.93 1.08 7.31
N ASP A 16 26.30 2.23 7.08
CA ASP A 16 26.10 3.26 8.10
C ASP A 16 25.01 2.92 9.10
N VAL A 17 23.99 2.17 8.67
CA VAL A 17 22.79 1.87 9.44
C VAL A 17 22.83 0.47 10.03
N LEU A 18 23.23 -0.54 9.27
CA LEU A 18 23.23 -1.95 9.67
C LEU A 18 24.59 -2.37 10.23
N LYS A 19 24.92 -1.81 11.40
CA LYS A 19 26.17 -2.09 12.12
C LYS A 19 25.99 -2.24 13.62
N LYS A 20 26.99 -2.83 14.27
CA LYS A 20 27.11 -2.89 15.73
C LYS A 20 26.95 -1.49 16.34
N LYS A 21 26.18 -1.40 17.43
CA LYS A 21 25.79 -0.13 18.09
C LYS A 21 24.97 0.83 17.23
N SER A 22 24.29 0.33 16.19
CA SER A 22 23.33 1.15 15.44
C SER A 22 22.26 1.73 16.37
N SER A 23 21.95 3.01 16.17
CA SER A 23 20.81 3.67 16.80
C SER A 23 19.49 3.39 16.07
N ASN A 24 19.53 2.86 14.85
CA ASN A 24 18.35 2.60 14.03
C ASN A 24 17.79 1.20 14.32
N LYS A 25 17.04 1.09 15.42
CA LYS A 25 16.46 -0.18 15.86
C LYS A 25 15.52 -0.81 14.83
N GLN A 26 14.79 -0.01 14.06
CA GLN A 26 13.85 -0.51 13.05
C GLN A 26 14.58 -1.21 11.90
N ALA A 27 15.65 -0.61 11.38
CA ALA A 27 16.47 -1.21 10.35
C ALA A 27 17.15 -2.51 10.84
N VAL A 28 17.63 -2.51 12.09
CA VAL A 28 18.18 -3.72 12.70
C VAL A 28 17.13 -4.81 12.82
N LYS A 29 15.90 -4.50 13.28
CA LYS A 29 14.80 -5.49 13.32
C LYS A 29 14.49 -6.06 11.95
N ALA A 30 14.49 -5.22 10.91
CA ALA A 30 14.26 -5.67 9.53
C ALA A 30 15.34 -6.67 9.09
N LEU A 31 16.63 -6.38 9.34
CA LEU A 31 17.73 -7.31 9.08
C LEU A 31 17.56 -8.63 9.86
N GLN A 32 17.27 -8.53 11.15
CA GLN A 32 17.12 -9.67 12.05
C GLN A 32 16.00 -10.61 11.59
N GLN A 33 14.85 -10.03 11.22
CA GLN A 33 13.72 -10.79 10.69
C GLN A 33 14.04 -11.42 9.33
N SER A 34 14.69 -10.70 8.40
CA SER A 34 15.07 -11.27 7.10
C SER A 34 16.03 -12.46 7.27
N LEU A 35 16.97 -12.38 8.21
CA LEU A 35 17.85 -13.52 8.53
C LEU A 35 17.07 -14.72 9.10
N PHE A 36 16.10 -14.47 9.99
CA PHE A 36 15.23 -15.53 10.50
C PHE A 36 14.43 -16.20 9.39
N GLU A 37 13.80 -15.41 8.52
CA GLU A 37 13.02 -15.91 7.38
C GLU A 37 13.88 -16.69 6.39
N LEU A 38 15.17 -16.37 6.28
CA LEU A 38 16.13 -17.14 5.48
C LEU A 38 16.66 -18.39 6.20
N GLY A 39 16.19 -18.70 7.42
CA GLY A 39 16.51 -19.91 8.15
C GLY A 39 17.67 -19.78 9.15
N TYR A 40 18.13 -18.57 9.47
CA TYR A 40 19.21 -18.31 10.43
C TYR A 40 18.68 -18.06 11.86
N GLY A 41 17.56 -18.68 12.21
CA GLY A 41 16.88 -18.51 13.50
C GLY A 41 17.71 -18.96 14.69
N LYS A 42 18.47 -20.04 14.52
CA LYS A 42 19.44 -20.53 15.50
C LYS A 42 20.54 -19.51 15.79
N GLU A 43 21.16 -18.94 14.77
CA GLU A 43 22.27 -18.00 14.90
C GLU A 43 21.82 -16.70 15.56
N ILE A 44 20.64 -16.21 15.18
CA ILE A 44 20.08 -14.99 15.75
C ILE A 44 19.41 -15.23 17.11
N ARG A 45 19.38 -16.47 17.60
CA ARG A 45 18.71 -16.89 18.85
C ARG A 45 17.27 -16.39 18.90
N TRP A 46 16.56 -16.62 17.79
CA TRP A 46 15.21 -16.11 17.56
C TRP A 46 14.23 -16.42 18.70
N ARG A 47 14.29 -17.65 19.24
CA ARG A 47 13.42 -18.08 20.34
C ARG A 47 13.65 -17.34 21.65
N GLU A 48 14.82 -16.75 21.84
CA GLU A 48 15.21 -16.06 23.07
C GLU A 48 15.01 -14.56 22.97
N PHE A 49 15.30 -13.96 21.81
CA PHE A 49 15.31 -12.50 21.66
C PHE A 49 14.35 -11.98 20.58
N GLY A 50 13.94 -12.81 19.61
CA GLY A 50 13.22 -12.36 18.42
C GLY A 50 13.98 -11.26 17.67
N ALA A 51 13.24 -10.36 17.01
CA ALA A 51 13.78 -9.11 16.47
C ALA A 51 13.72 -8.00 17.53
N ASP A 52 14.76 -7.89 18.34
CA ASP A 52 14.88 -6.90 19.42
C ASP A 52 15.35 -5.51 18.94
N GLY A 53 15.95 -5.44 17.75
CA GLY A 53 16.51 -4.21 17.16
C GLY A 53 17.89 -3.83 17.70
N ASP A 54 18.51 -4.69 18.50
CA ASP A 54 19.87 -4.50 19.01
C ASP A 54 20.85 -5.31 18.16
N TYR A 55 21.78 -4.62 17.49
CA TYR A 55 22.82 -5.27 16.68
C TYR A 55 23.92 -5.83 17.60
N GLY A 56 23.57 -6.92 18.31
CA GLY A 56 24.40 -7.60 19.29
C GLY A 56 25.10 -8.84 18.74
N GLY A 57 25.64 -9.67 19.64
CA GLY A 57 26.40 -10.87 19.28
C GLY A 57 25.63 -11.88 18.44
N ALA A 58 24.32 -12.03 18.67
CA ALA A 58 23.46 -12.93 17.90
C ALA A 58 23.28 -12.44 16.45
N THR A 59 23.05 -11.14 16.24
CA THR A 59 22.98 -10.54 14.90
C THR A 59 24.32 -10.67 14.17
N ILE A 60 25.45 -10.43 14.85
CA ILE A 60 26.80 -10.62 14.27
C ILE A 60 26.99 -12.07 13.80
N ALA A 61 26.61 -13.04 14.62
CA ALA A 61 26.72 -14.46 14.28
C ALA A 61 25.86 -14.83 13.06
N ALA A 62 24.62 -14.36 13.00
CA ALA A 62 23.71 -14.62 11.88
C ALA A 62 24.17 -13.97 10.58
N VAL A 63 24.63 -12.71 10.63
CA VAL A 63 25.20 -12.01 9.46
C VAL A 63 26.44 -12.73 8.94
N LYS A 64 27.32 -13.19 9.84
CA LYS A 64 28.51 -13.95 9.46
C LYS A 64 28.14 -15.29 8.81
N ALA A 65 27.21 -16.04 9.41
CA ALA A 65 26.76 -17.31 8.85
C ALA A 65 26.12 -17.15 7.47
N PHE A 66 25.28 -16.12 7.30
CA PHE A 66 24.69 -15.80 5.99
C PHE A 66 25.75 -15.45 4.96
N ALA A 67 26.72 -14.61 5.33
CA ALA A 67 27.80 -14.21 4.43
C ALA A 67 28.69 -15.39 4.03
N GLU A 68 29.05 -16.27 4.98
CA GLU A 68 29.82 -17.48 4.72
C GLU A 68 29.11 -18.40 3.71
N LYS A 69 27.80 -18.65 3.90
CA LYS A 69 27.01 -19.46 2.95
C LYS A 69 26.89 -18.81 1.57
N ASN A 70 27.00 -17.48 1.49
CA ASN A 70 26.93 -16.72 0.22
C ASN A 70 28.31 -16.35 -0.34
N GLY A 71 29.42 -16.84 0.25
CA GLY A 71 30.77 -16.60 -0.24
C GLY A 71 31.28 -15.16 -0.06
N ILE A 72 30.66 -14.37 0.81
CA ILE A 72 31.00 -12.96 1.04
C ILE A 72 31.85 -12.84 2.31
N ALA A 73 33.02 -12.20 2.21
CA ALA A 73 33.90 -12.01 3.36
C ALA A 73 33.36 -10.91 4.29
N THR A 74 33.15 -11.25 5.57
CA THR A 74 32.76 -10.28 6.60
C THR A 74 33.18 -10.74 8.00
N ASN A 75 33.31 -9.80 8.93
CA ASN A 75 33.41 -10.09 10.36
C ASN A 75 32.05 -10.06 11.07
N GLY A 76 30.98 -9.72 10.35
CA GLY A 76 29.60 -9.64 10.87
C GLY A 76 29.29 -8.40 11.69
N GLU A 77 30.24 -7.47 11.90
CA GLU A 77 29.98 -6.26 12.70
C GLU A 77 29.26 -5.15 11.93
N ALA A 78 29.24 -5.24 10.59
CA ALA A 78 28.46 -4.42 9.70
C ALA A 78 28.01 -5.23 8.48
N VAL A 79 26.88 -4.85 7.89
CA VAL A 79 26.39 -5.40 6.61
C VAL A 79 26.90 -4.50 5.48
N SER A 80 27.58 -5.10 4.49
CA SER A 80 27.96 -4.40 3.26
C SER A 80 26.78 -4.32 2.29
N THR A 81 26.83 -3.41 1.31
CA THR A 81 25.82 -3.30 0.26
C THR A 81 25.67 -4.63 -0.50
N GLU A 82 26.77 -5.27 -0.89
CA GLU A 82 26.79 -6.61 -1.52
C GLU A 82 26.07 -7.67 -0.67
N LEU A 83 26.29 -7.68 0.65
CA LEU A 83 25.65 -8.64 1.54
C LEU A 83 24.16 -8.36 1.70
N ALA A 84 23.76 -7.08 1.72
CA ALA A 84 22.36 -6.68 1.75
C ALA A 84 21.63 -7.03 0.44
N GLU A 85 22.27 -6.85 -0.71
CA GLU A 85 21.73 -7.28 -2.01
C GLU A 85 21.54 -8.80 -2.06
N ALA A 86 22.51 -9.56 -1.55
CA ALA A 86 22.38 -11.02 -1.42
C ALA A 86 21.21 -11.40 -0.50
N LEU A 87 21.05 -10.73 0.65
CA LEU A 87 19.90 -10.94 1.54
C LEU A 87 18.57 -10.70 0.83
N VAL A 88 18.46 -9.56 0.12
CA VAL A 88 17.27 -9.20 -0.67
C VAL A 88 16.95 -10.26 -1.70
N GLN A 89 17.94 -10.66 -2.51
CA GLN A 89 17.74 -11.67 -3.54
C GLN A 89 17.28 -13.00 -2.94
N LYS A 90 17.91 -13.50 -1.87
CA LYS A 90 17.50 -14.79 -1.27
C LYS A 90 16.11 -14.71 -0.65
N HIS A 91 15.78 -13.56 -0.08
CA HIS A 91 14.46 -13.34 0.54
C HIS A 91 13.34 -13.38 -0.49
N GLU A 92 13.55 -12.83 -1.69
CA GLU A 92 12.57 -12.90 -2.78
C GLU A 92 12.36 -14.33 -3.31
N MET A 93 13.33 -15.23 -3.11
CA MET A 93 13.28 -16.60 -3.60
C MET A 93 12.71 -17.61 -2.59
N VAL A 94 12.86 -17.35 -1.29
CA VAL A 94 12.71 -18.39 -0.25
C VAL A 94 11.30 -18.98 -0.18
N GLU A 95 10.25 -18.20 -0.39
CA GLU A 95 8.87 -18.68 -0.37
C GLU A 95 8.57 -19.62 -1.53
N GLY A 96 8.97 -19.26 -2.76
CA GLY A 96 8.81 -20.14 -3.92
C GLY A 96 9.59 -21.46 -3.76
N LEU A 97 10.79 -21.41 -3.17
CA LEU A 97 11.56 -22.62 -2.86
C LEU A 97 10.86 -23.49 -1.80
N ARG A 98 10.23 -22.88 -0.79
CA ARG A 98 9.43 -23.62 0.21
C ARG A 98 8.23 -24.32 -0.42
N GLU A 99 7.50 -23.63 -1.28
CA GLU A 99 6.34 -24.21 -1.97
C GLU A 99 6.74 -25.35 -2.91
N LEU A 100 7.85 -25.21 -3.64
CA LEU A 100 8.40 -26.30 -4.46
C LEU A 100 8.76 -27.53 -3.61
N GLN A 101 9.46 -27.33 -2.49
CA GLN A 101 9.81 -28.42 -1.58
C GLN A 101 8.56 -29.09 -1.00
N ALA A 102 7.60 -28.30 -0.53
CA ALA A 102 6.36 -28.81 0.05
C ALA A 102 5.53 -29.60 -0.97
N ALA A 103 5.50 -29.15 -2.23
CA ALA A 103 4.78 -29.82 -3.29
C ALA A 103 5.44 -31.15 -3.71
N LEU A 104 6.77 -31.20 -3.70
CA LEU A 104 7.53 -32.44 -3.91
C LEU A 104 7.33 -33.43 -2.75
N ASP A 105 7.42 -32.96 -1.51
CA ASP A 105 7.25 -33.81 -0.31
C ASP A 105 5.85 -34.43 -0.24
N LYS A 106 4.82 -33.69 -0.69
CA LYS A 106 3.43 -34.17 -0.78
C LYS A 106 3.12 -34.95 -2.07
N GLY A 107 4.04 -34.97 -3.04
CA GLY A 107 3.82 -35.59 -4.34
C GLY A 107 2.69 -34.96 -5.16
N ASN A 108 2.39 -33.67 -4.96
CA ASN A 108 1.24 -32.99 -5.57
C ASN A 108 1.62 -31.84 -6.51
N LEU A 109 2.90 -31.71 -6.88
CA LEU A 109 3.43 -30.67 -7.77
C LEU A 109 2.60 -30.48 -9.04
N ASP A 110 2.24 -31.60 -9.69
CA ASP A 110 1.42 -31.63 -10.91
C ASP A 110 -0.01 -31.08 -10.75
N SER A 111 -0.48 -30.87 -9.52
CA SER A 111 -1.79 -30.33 -9.20
C SER A 111 -1.76 -28.88 -8.70
N VAL A 112 -0.64 -28.45 -8.10
CA VAL A 112 -0.52 -27.12 -7.47
C VAL A 112 0.24 -26.13 -8.33
N MET A 113 1.20 -26.57 -9.14
CA MET A 113 2.02 -25.73 -10.01
C MET A 113 1.84 -26.10 -11.49
N VAL A 114 0.59 -25.97 -11.94
CA VAL A 114 0.13 -26.31 -13.30
C VAL A 114 -0.82 -25.23 -13.81
N ARG A 115 -0.92 -25.08 -15.13
CA ARG A 115 -1.89 -24.19 -15.77
C ARG A 115 -3.32 -24.53 -15.33
N GLY A 116 -4.07 -23.51 -14.92
CA GLY A 116 -5.41 -23.68 -14.37
C GLY A 116 -5.46 -24.17 -12.92
N SER A 117 -4.32 -24.23 -12.22
CA SER A 117 -4.27 -24.48 -10.78
C SER A 117 -5.19 -23.51 -10.02
N SER A 118 -5.92 -24.03 -9.04
CA SER A 118 -6.70 -23.23 -8.11
C SER A 118 -5.88 -22.75 -6.90
N ASP A 119 -4.65 -23.22 -6.75
CA ASP A 119 -3.76 -22.86 -5.64
C ASP A 119 -3.00 -21.56 -5.96
N LYS A 120 -3.72 -20.44 -5.88
CA LYS A 120 -3.17 -19.12 -6.18
C LYS A 120 -1.93 -18.78 -5.35
N SER A 121 -1.85 -19.28 -4.11
CA SER A 121 -0.70 -19.04 -3.22
C SER A 121 0.57 -19.69 -3.77
N ALA A 122 0.50 -20.97 -4.14
CA ALA A 122 1.62 -21.67 -4.75
C ALA A 122 2.05 -21.01 -6.08
N ILE A 123 1.09 -20.52 -6.87
CA ILE A 123 1.37 -19.83 -8.13
C ILE A 123 2.02 -18.47 -7.91
N THR A 124 1.54 -17.66 -6.98
CA THR A 124 2.16 -16.37 -6.65
C THR A 124 3.61 -16.57 -6.19
N ALA A 125 3.87 -17.56 -5.34
CA ALA A 125 5.22 -17.88 -4.87
C ALA A 125 6.13 -18.36 -6.01
N LEU A 126 5.61 -19.17 -6.94
CA LEU A 126 6.30 -19.57 -8.16
C LEU A 126 6.64 -18.37 -9.06
N GLN A 127 5.69 -17.46 -9.28
CA GLN A 127 5.90 -16.25 -10.09
C GLN A 127 6.94 -15.32 -9.46
N GLN A 128 6.92 -15.14 -8.15
CA GLN A 128 7.95 -14.38 -7.42
C GLN A 128 9.34 -15.00 -7.57
N LEU A 129 9.45 -16.33 -7.43
CA LEU A 129 10.70 -17.04 -7.66
C LEU A 129 11.18 -16.87 -9.11
N LEU A 130 10.30 -17.04 -10.10
CA LEU A 130 10.63 -16.85 -11.51
C LEU A 130 11.14 -15.43 -11.79
N HIS A 131 10.50 -14.41 -11.21
CA HIS A 131 10.96 -13.03 -11.31
C HIS A 131 12.34 -12.83 -10.69
N ALA A 132 12.55 -13.32 -9.46
CA ALA A 132 13.84 -13.25 -8.76
C ALA A 132 14.96 -13.98 -9.53
N LEU A 133 14.61 -14.99 -10.33
CA LEU A 133 15.52 -15.72 -11.21
C LEU A 133 15.78 -15.03 -12.57
N GLY A 134 15.14 -13.88 -12.81
CA GLY A 134 15.34 -13.03 -13.99
C GLY A 134 14.32 -13.24 -15.12
N PHE A 135 13.21 -13.93 -14.88
CA PHE A 135 12.19 -14.22 -15.90
C PHE A 135 11.03 -13.21 -15.91
N GLY A 136 11.28 -11.99 -15.41
CA GLY A 136 10.28 -10.92 -15.36
C GLY A 136 9.73 -10.53 -16.73
N ALA A 137 10.54 -10.60 -17.80
CA ALA A 137 10.10 -10.30 -19.15
C ALA A 137 9.05 -11.32 -19.65
N GLN A 138 9.28 -12.61 -19.44
CA GLN A 138 8.36 -13.69 -19.81
C GLN A 138 7.07 -13.63 -18.99
N LEU A 139 7.20 -13.32 -17.69
CA LEU A 139 6.06 -13.09 -16.81
C LEU A 139 5.25 -11.85 -17.19
N GLN A 140 5.78 -10.97 -18.02
CA GLN A 140 5.27 -9.60 -18.20
C GLN A 140 5.04 -8.94 -16.84
N TRP A 141 6.06 -9.02 -15.99
CA TRP A 141 6.00 -8.67 -14.57
C TRP A 141 5.49 -7.26 -14.31
N GLU A 142 5.88 -6.30 -15.14
CA GLU A 142 5.40 -4.91 -15.05
C GLU A 142 3.89 -4.78 -15.26
N ARG A 143 3.27 -5.74 -15.95
CA ARG A 143 1.85 -5.78 -16.27
C ARG A 143 1.04 -6.60 -15.27
N PHE A 144 1.52 -7.80 -14.92
CA PHE A 144 0.74 -8.76 -14.14
C PHE A 144 1.28 -8.98 -12.73
N GLY A 145 2.56 -8.68 -12.50
CA GLY A 145 3.24 -9.05 -11.25
C GLY A 145 3.11 -10.55 -10.97
N ALA A 146 2.89 -10.88 -9.71
CA ALA A 146 2.50 -12.22 -9.28
C ALA A 146 0.99 -12.24 -8.97
N ASP A 147 0.18 -12.45 -9.99
CA ASP A 147 -1.29 -12.43 -9.93
C ASP A 147 -1.92 -13.74 -9.38
N GLY A 148 -1.09 -14.79 -9.20
CA GLY A 148 -1.54 -16.10 -8.73
C GLY A 148 -2.28 -16.91 -9.80
N ASP A 149 -2.33 -16.42 -11.04
CA ASP A 149 -2.94 -17.13 -12.16
C ASP A 149 -1.85 -17.77 -13.03
N TYR A 150 -1.88 -19.09 -13.14
CA TYR A 150 -0.98 -19.82 -14.04
C TYR A 150 -1.53 -19.70 -15.46
N GLY A 151 -1.28 -18.56 -16.10
CA GLY A 151 -1.64 -18.24 -17.48
C GLY A 151 -0.46 -18.34 -18.46
N GLY A 152 -0.62 -17.78 -19.65
CA GLY A 152 0.38 -17.88 -20.72
C GLY A 152 1.74 -17.24 -20.39
N SER A 153 1.77 -16.19 -19.56
CA SER A 153 3.02 -15.56 -19.09
C SER A 153 3.78 -16.47 -18.12
N THR A 154 3.08 -17.11 -17.18
CA THR A 154 3.66 -18.13 -16.28
C THR A 154 4.15 -19.34 -17.07
N THR A 155 3.36 -19.82 -18.07
CA THR A 155 3.79 -20.88 -18.99
C THR A 155 5.11 -20.52 -19.69
N ALA A 156 5.19 -19.33 -20.29
CA ALA A 156 6.39 -18.88 -20.99
C ALA A 156 7.60 -18.78 -20.04
N ALA A 157 7.39 -18.31 -18.81
CA ALA A 157 8.46 -18.18 -17.82
C ALA A 157 8.98 -19.54 -17.34
N VAL A 158 8.10 -20.51 -17.09
CA VAL A 158 8.49 -21.86 -16.68
C VAL A 158 9.20 -22.60 -17.81
N ALA A 159 8.73 -22.47 -19.06
CA ALA A 159 9.41 -23.02 -20.22
C ALA A 159 10.83 -22.44 -20.38
N ALA A 160 10.97 -21.11 -20.30
CA ALA A 160 12.27 -20.44 -20.39
C ALA A 160 13.21 -20.82 -19.23
N LEU A 161 12.68 -21.01 -18.03
CA LEU A 161 13.47 -21.49 -16.90
C LEU A 161 13.94 -22.93 -17.10
N ALA A 162 13.07 -23.82 -17.56
CA ALA A 162 13.43 -25.19 -17.89
C ALA A 162 14.53 -25.24 -18.96
N GLU A 163 14.38 -24.45 -20.03
CA GLU A 163 15.37 -24.32 -21.10
C GLU A 163 16.72 -23.81 -20.56
N LYS A 164 16.73 -22.76 -19.72
CA LYS A 164 17.94 -22.24 -19.06
C LYS A 164 18.63 -23.30 -18.21
N GLU A 165 17.87 -24.19 -17.58
CA GLU A 165 18.39 -25.30 -16.81
C GLU A 165 18.63 -26.56 -17.66
N GLY A 166 18.48 -26.51 -18.98
CA GLY A 166 18.76 -27.62 -19.91
C GLY A 166 17.76 -28.77 -19.84
N LEU A 167 16.52 -28.49 -19.43
CA LEU A 167 15.44 -29.47 -19.29
C LEU A 167 14.34 -29.22 -20.34
N PRO A 168 13.77 -30.27 -20.95
CA PRO A 168 12.62 -30.12 -21.83
C PRO A 168 11.36 -29.77 -21.03
N SER A 169 10.64 -28.73 -21.43
CA SER A 169 9.34 -28.37 -20.85
C SER A 169 8.53 -27.53 -21.85
N ASP A 170 7.22 -27.75 -21.88
CA ASP A 170 6.26 -26.87 -22.57
C ASP A 170 5.78 -25.70 -21.68
N GLY A 171 6.19 -25.69 -20.41
CA GLY A 171 5.85 -24.67 -19.43
C GLY A 171 4.45 -24.82 -18.82
N GLU A 172 3.64 -25.78 -19.25
CA GLU A 172 2.26 -25.94 -18.76
C GLU A 172 2.22 -26.38 -17.28
N LYS A 173 3.33 -26.92 -16.78
CA LYS A 173 3.54 -27.20 -15.36
C LYS A 173 5.02 -27.13 -14.97
N VAL A 174 5.27 -27.01 -13.67
CA VAL A 174 6.62 -27.19 -13.11
C VAL A 174 6.90 -28.69 -12.96
N GLY A 175 7.87 -29.21 -13.73
CA GLY A 175 8.29 -30.61 -13.63
C GLY A 175 9.09 -30.91 -12.37
N ALA A 176 8.99 -32.14 -11.84
CA ALA A 176 9.68 -32.55 -10.62
C ALA A 176 11.22 -32.44 -10.72
N GLU A 177 11.79 -32.74 -11.89
CA GLU A 177 13.24 -32.61 -12.14
C GLU A 177 13.68 -31.13 -12.09
N LEU A 178 12.88 -30.22 -12.67
CA LEU A 178 13.14 -28.79 -12.58
C LEU A 178 13.06 -28.31 -11.13
N ALA A 179 12.00 -28.68 -10.41
CA ALA A 179 11.82 -28.31 -9.00
C ALA A 179 13.00 -28.78 -8.13
N GLN A 180 13.44 -30.04 -8.27
CA GLN A 180 14.59 -30.59 -7.55
C GLN A 180 15.87 -29.82 -7.88
N LYS A 181 16.12 -29.54 -9.16
CA LYS A 181 17.30 -28.78 -9.59
C LYS A 181 17.35 -27.37 -9.01
N LEU A 182 16.22 -26.67 -8.94
CA LEU A 182 16.13 -25.34 -8.31
C LEU A 182 16.43 -25.42 -6.80
N LEU A 183 15.90 -26.43 -6.11
CA LEU A 183 16.14 -26.63 -4.68
C LEU A 183 17.61 -26.91 -4.40
N GLU A 184 18.24 -27.82 -5.15
CA GLU A 184 19.67 -28.14 -5.02
C GLU A 184 20.56 -26.93 -5.29
N LYS A 185 20.17 -26.10 -6.27
CA LYS A 185 20.94 -24.93 -6.66
C LYS A 185 20.86 -23.78 -5.67
N TYR A 186 19.68 -23.50 -5.09
CA TYR A 186 19.44 -22.26 -4.36
C TYR A 186 19.30 -22.41 -2.84
N THR A 187 18.97 -23.60 -2.33
CA THR A 187 18.85 -23.81 -0.88
C THR A 187 20.18 -23.87 -0.10
N PRO A 188 21.35 -24.19 -0.69
CA PRO A 188 22.63 -24.16 0.04
C PRO A 188 23.01 -22.79 0.61
N PHE A 189 22.46 -21.70 0.07
CA PHE A 189 22.69 -20.32 0.52
C PHE A 189 21.81 -19.92 1.73
N LEU A 190 20.88 -20.78 2.13
CA LEU A 190 19.92 -20.54 3.21
C LEU A 190 20.37 -21.17 4.53
N GLY A 191 19.85 -20.68 5.64
CA GLY A 191 20.10 -21.24 6.98
C GLY A 191 19.42 -22.59 7.16
N ASP A 192 19.87 -23.40 8.13
CA ASP A 192 19.43 -24.79 8.27
C ASP A 192 17.93 -24.91 8.61
N GLU A 193 17.33 -23.83 9.13
CA GLU A 193 15.91 -23.74 9.45
C GLU A 193 15.07 -23.18 8.29
N TRP A 194 15.61 -23.05 7.06
CA TRP A 194 14.87 -22.44 5.95
C TRP A 194 13.58 -23.16 5.60
N ARG A 195 13.47 -24.48 5.86
CA ARG A 195 12.25 -25.27 5.71
C ARG A 195 11.26 -25.12 6.87
N LYS A 196 11.74 -24.67 8.02
CA LYS A 196 11.07 -24.71 9.33
C LYS A 196 10.84 -23.35 9.94
N ALA A 197 11.30 -22.27 9.31
CA ALA A 197 10.88 -20.94 9.69
C ALA A 197 9.39 -20.84 9.31
N GLU A 198 8.55 -21.38 10.19
CA GLU A 198 7.19 -20.96 10.38
C GLU A 198 7.23 -19.42 10.34
N SER A 199 6.43 -18.81 9.47
CA SER A 199 5.94 -17.47 9.79
C SER A 199 5.41 -17.57 11.22
N VAL A 200 5.98 -16.74 12.11
CA VAL A 200 5.83 -16.82 13.57
C VAL A 200 4.42 -17.33 13.97
N PRO A 201 4.27 -18.49 14.64
CA PRO A 201 2.96 -18.94 15.08
C PRO A 201 2.51 -18.11 16.28
N ALA A 202 1.45 -17.32 16.11
CA ALA A 202 0.64 -16.86 17.24
C ALA A 202 -0.13 -18.07 17.81
N SER A 203 0.09 -18.34 19.10
CA SER A 203 -0.41 -19.50 19.83
C SER A 203 -1.94 -19.66 19.83
N ALA A 204 -2.38 -20.89 19.57
CA ALA A 204 -3.58 -21.58 20.04
C ALA A 204 -4.83 -20.76 20.46
N SER A 205 -5.85 -20.77 19.60
CA SER A 205 -7.23 -21.03 20.02
C SER A 205 -8.08 -21.46 18.81
N ALA A 206 -8.46 -22.73 18.79
CA ALA A 206 -9.39 -23.26 17.81
C ALA A 206 -10.81 -22.85 18.17
N VAL A 207 -11.45 -22.01 17.35
CA VAL A 207 -12.88 -22.09 17.00
C VAL A 207 -13.03 -21.57 15.56
N GLY A 208 -13.75 -22.33 14.73
CA GLY A 208 -13.74 -22.21 13.28
C GLY A 208 -14.17 -20.85 12.73
N SER A 209 -13.38 -20.35 11.78
CA SER A 209 -13.82 -19.45 10.72
C SER A 209 -12.96 -19.74 9.49
N ARG A 210 -13.59 -19.78 8.31
CA ARG A 210 -12.93 -20.07 7.02
C ARG A 210 -11.76 -19.09 6.81
N ARG A 211 -10.53 -19.60 6.92
CA ARG A 211 -9.29 -18.86 6.64
C ARG A 211 -9.24 -18.50 5.16
N ARG A 212 -9.23 -17.20 4.85
CA ARG A 212 -8.69 -16.68 3.58
C ARG A 212 -7.17 -16.61 3.75
N SER A 213 -6.44 -17.44 3.03
CA SER A 213 -4.97 -17.52 3.01
C SER A 213 -4.41 -16.60 1.94
N GLY A 214 -3.30 -15.91 2.27
CA GLY A 214 -2.47 -15.17 1.33
C GLY A 214 -2.94 -13.74 1.09
N GLN A 215 -2.50 -12.79 1.92
CA GLN A 215 -2.59 -11.37 1.62
C GLN A 215 -1.21 -10.85 1.21
N SER A 216 -1.13 -10.27 0.02
CA SER A 216 0.04 -9.54 -0.50
C SER A 216 0.48 -8.39 0.43
N GLU A 217 1.72 -7.89 0.31
CA GLU A 217 2.16 -6.65 1.00
C GLU A 217 1.25 -5.44 0.67
N TYR A 218 0.60 -5.47 -0.50
CA TYR A 218 -0.48 -4.55 -0.86
C TYR A 218 -1.75 -4.82 -0.04
N GLU A 219 -2.26 -6.04 0.05
CA GLU A 219 -3.45 -6.34 0.87
C GLU A 219 -3.24 -6.16 2.39
N LYS A 220 -2.00 -6.28 2.86
CA LYS A 220 -1.61 -5.90 4.23
C LYS A 220 -1.74 -4.39 4.48
N LEU A 221 -1.38 -3.56 3.51
CA LEU A 221 -1.55 -2.09 3.57
C LEU A 221 -2.98 -1.63 3.18
N PHE A 222 -3.77 -2.50 2.57
CA PHE A 222 -5.13 -2.27 2.08
C PHE A 222 -6.08 -3.38 2.55
N PRO A 223 -6.34 -3.50 3.87
CA PRO A 223 -7.11 -4.63 4.36
C PRO A 223 -8.57 -4.56 3.89
N VAL A 224 -9.00 -5.65 3.26
CA VAL A 224 -10.31 -5.99 2.67
C VAL A 224 -11.33 -4.84 2.63
N SER A 225 -11.46 -4.21 1.47
CA SER A 225 -12.67 -3.47 1.16
C SER A 225 -13.87 -4.44 1.06
N LYS A 226 -15.05 -4.01 1.53
CA LYS A 226 -16.31 -4.79 1.42
C LYS A 226 -16.67 -5.22 -0.02
N ARG A 227 -16.00 -4.64 -1.00
CA ARG A 227 -16.15 -4.84 -2.45
C ARG A 227 -14.76 -4.93 -3.06
N ASP A 228 -14.54 -5.76 -4.06
CA ASP A 228 -13.27 -5.78 -4.78
C ASP A 228 -13.00 -4.44 -5.50
N SER A 229 -11.77 -4.25 -5.96
CA SER A 229 -11.30 -3.04 -6.64
C SER A 229 -12.12 -2.73 -7.91
N VAL A 230 -12.57 -3.75 -8.63
CA VAL A 230 -13.37 -3.62 -9.86
C VAL A 230 -14.75 -3.03 -9.54
N ALA A 231 -15.44 -3.56 -8.53
CA ALA A 231 -16.74 -3.04 -8.11
C ALA A 231 -16.67 -1.62 -7.55
N ILE A 232 -15.54 -1.24 -6.91
CA ILE A 232 -15.30 0.14 -6.48
C ILE A 232 -15.10 1.04 -7.69
N GLN A 233 -14.28 0.61 -8.65
CA GLN A 233 -14.03 1.32 -9.89
C GLN A 233 -15.31 1.51 -10.69
N ASP A 234 -16.11 0.47 -10.90
CA ASP A 234 -17.38 0.53 -11.62
C ASP A 234 -18.35 1.50 -10.94
N HIS A 235 -18.46 1.46 -9.62
CA HIS A 235 -19.34 2.38 -8.91
C HIS A 235 -18.92 3.85 -9.10
N LEU A 236 -17.63 4.13 -8.91
CA LEU A 236 -17.10 5.49 -9.05
C LEU A 236 -17.15 5.95 -10.50
N SER A 237 -16.80 5.10 -11.46
CA SER A 237 -16.81 5.41 -12.88
C SER A 237 -18.23 5.61 -13.42
N ASN A 238 -19.23 4.93 -12.86
CA ASN A 238 -20.64 5.14 -13.21
C ASN A 238 -21.17 6.46 -12.66
N THR A 239 -20.63 6.96 -11.55
CA THR A 239 -21.13 8.16 -10.86
C THR A 239 -20.34 9.43 -11.24
N PHE A 240 -19.04 9.29 -11.53
CA PHE A 240 -18.12 10.39 -11.76
C PHE A 240 -17.37 10.26 -13.09
N LYS A 241 -17.06 11.40 -13.68
CA LYS A 241 -15.99 11.55 -14.66
C LYS A 241 -14.71 11.91 -13.90
N PHE A 242 -13.63 11.21 -14.19
CA PHE A 242 -12.30 11.53 -13.69
C PHE A 242 -11.42 12.03 -14.84
N GLU A 243 -10.87 13.23 -14.68
CA GLU A 243 -9.97 13.82 -15.65
C GLU A 243 -8.58 13.99 -15.03
N PRO A 244 -7.55 13.29 -15.53
CA PRO A 244 -6.19 13.43 -15.02
C PRO A 244 -5.61 14.78 -15.45
N LEU A 245 -5.21 15.56 -14.45
CA LEU A 245 -4.60 16.88 -14.62
C LEU A 245 -3.28 16.93 -13.84
N ALA A 246 -2.39 17.81 -14.28
CA ALA A 246 -1.13 18.08 -13.62
C ALA A 246 -0.90 19.59 -13.56
N HIS A 247 -0.61 20.13 -12.38
CA HIS A 247 -0.30 21.54 -12.17
C HIS A 247 1.13 21.71 -11.68
N GLU A 248 1.85 22.68 -12.24
CA GLU A 248 3.17 23.07 -11.74
C GLU A 248 3.07 23.65 -10.32
N ILE A 249 4.06 23.35 -9.49
CA ILE A 249 4.20 23.97 -8.16
C ILE A 249 5.21 25.11 -8.29
N PRO A 250 4.84 26.37 -7.97
CA PRO A 250 5.75 27.50 -8.11
C PRO A 250 7.05 27.34 -7.32
N GLY A 251 8.18 27.31 -8.05
CA GLY A 251 9.52 27.20 -7.47
C GLY A 251 9.86 25.82 -6.90
N ASP A 252 9.24 24.77 -7.43
CA ASP A 252 9.42 23.39 -7.01
C ASP A 252 9.78 22.49 -8.21
N GLU A 253 10.42 21.36 -7.95
CA GLU A 253 10.74 20.37 -9.00
C GLU A 253 9.59 19.39 -9.26
N PHE A 254 8.62 19.34 -8.34
CA PHE A 254 7.46 18.46 -8.45
C PHE A 254 6.26 19.15 -9.10
N LYS A 255 5.39 18.33 -9.70
CA LYS A 255 4.06 18.72 -10.16
C LYS A 255 3.01 18.08 -9.25
N LEU A 256 1.90 18.79 -9.05
CA LEU A 256 0.71 18.19 -8.45
C LEU A 256 -0.06 17.45 -9.56
N GLU A 257 0.01 16.13 -9.54
CA GLU A 257 -0.86 15.26 -10.36
C GLU A 257 -2.12 14.90 -9.56
N PHE A 258 -3.29 15.05 -10.19
CA PHE A 258 -4.56 14.73 -9.55
C PHE A 258 -5.64 14.36 -10.58
N LEU A 259 -6.67 13.68 -10.12
CA LEU A 259 -7.89 13.41 -10.86
C LEU A 259 -8.94 14.45 -10.49
N GLN A 260 -9.34 15.29 -11.44
CA GLN A 260 -10.53 16.12 -11.30
C GLN A 260 -11.75 15.20 -11.33
N ALA A 261 -12.46 15.11 -10.21
CA ALA A 261 -13.67 14.30 -10.09
C ALA A 261 -14.92 15.17 -10.27
N THR A 262 -15.74 14.86 -11.25
CA THR A 262 -16.97 15.59 -11.55
C THR A 262 -18.14 14.62 -11.61
N LYS A 263 -19.22 14.88 -10.87
CA LYS A 263 -20.41 14.01 -10.94
C LYS A 263 -21.02 14.07 -12.34
N LYS A 264 -21.33 12.91 -12.91
CA LYS A 264 -21.90 12.81 -14.27
C LYS A 264 -23.31 13.41 -14.38
N ASP A 265 -24.06 13.41 -13.28
CA ASP A 265 -25.37 14.05 -13.16
C ASP A 265 -25.30 15.59 -13.03
N GLY A 266 -24.10 16.16 -12.99
CA GLY A 266 -23.86 17.60 -12.85
C GLY A 266 -24.12 18.16 -11.45
N ASP A 267 -24.41 17.31 -10.45
CA ASP A 267 -24.66 17.78 -9.09
C ASP A 267 -23.38 18.38 -8.46
N ALA A 268 -23.54 19.56 -7.88
CA ALA A 268 -22.50 20.33 -7.20
C ALA A 268 -22.99 20.89 -5.84
N SER A 269 -24.11 20.36 -5.33
CA SER A 269 -24.77 20.84 -4.10
C SER A 269 -24.08 20.44 -2.79
N TYR A 270 -22.89 19.82 -2.87
CA TYR A 270 -22.08 19.40 -1.72
C TYR A 270 -20.97 20.41 -1.35
N TYR A 271 -20.90 21.53 -2.05
CA TYR A 271 -20.04 22.67 -1.72
C TYR A 271 -20.69 23.99 -2.15
N PHE A 272 -20.17 25.10 -1.62
CA PHE A 272 -20.53 26.44 -2.00
C PHE A 272 -19.64 26.94 -3.16
N PRO A 273 -20.21 27.31 -4.32
CA PRO A 273 -19.44 27.70 -5.50
C PRO A 273 -18.87 29.13 -5.39
N GLU A 274 -18.16 29.53 -6.44
CA GLU A 274 -17.62 30.89 -6.62
C GLU A 274 -18.69 31.96 -6.42
N GLY A 275 -18.34 33.04 -5.72
CA GLY A 275 -19.26 34.14 -5.43
C GLY A 275 -20.25 33.89 -4.29
N HIS A 276 -20.28 32.69 -3.68
CA HIS A 276 -21.10 32.45 -2.50
C HIS A 276 -20.64 33.30 -1.31
N ARG A 277 -21.60 33.70 -0.45
CA ARG A 277 -21.33 34.46 0.77
C ARG A 277 -20.27 33.75 1.63
N ASN A 278 -19.36 34.53 2.20
CA ASN A 278 -18.30 34.10 3.12
C ASN A 278 -17.12 33.32 2.50
N ASN A 279 -16.99 33.17 1.17
CA ASN A 279 -15.75 32.62 0.61
C ASN A 279 -14.57 33.56 0.91
N SER A 280 -13.71 33.14 1.83
CA SER A 280 -12.61 33.94 2.36
C SER A 280 -11.30 33.49 1.74
N ARG A 281 -10.29 34.37 1.73
CA ARG A 281 -8.93 33.99 1.38
C ARG A 281 -8.50 32.78 2.23
N LYS A 282 -8.02 31.73 1.57
CA LYS A 282 -7.49 30.55 2.25
C LYS A 282 -6.16 30.91 2.90
N ASN A 283 -6.06 30.71 4.21
CA ASN A 283 -4.83 30.97 4.97
C ASN A 283 -4.39 29.75 5.80
N LYS A 284 -5.11 28.64 5.67
CA LYS A 284 -4.85 27.39 6.39
C LYS A 284 -5.20 26.18 5.53
N VAL A 285 -4.55 25.06 5.80
CA VAL A 285 -4.96 23.73 5.36
C VAL A 285 -5.35 22.92 6.59
N VAL A 286 -6.46 22.18 6.50
CA VAL A 286 -6.89 21.25 7.55
C VAL A 286 -6.86 19.83 7.00
N LEU A 287 -6.09 18.97 7.65
CA LEU A 287 -6.01 17.56 7.35
C LEU A 287 -7.07 16.77 8.14
N HIS A 288 -7.65 15.79 7.47
CA HIS A 288 -8.69 14.90 7.97
C HIS A 288 -8.36 13.46 7.56
N PHE A 289 -8.97 12.48 8.24
CA PHE A 289 -9.22 11.19 7.61
C PHE A 289 -10.72 10.93 7.50
N THR A 290 -11.08 10.04 6.57
CA THR A 290 -12.48 9.77 6.24
C THR A 290 -13.19 8.86 7.23
N ALA A 291 -12.44 8.15 8.09
CA ALA A 291 -12.91 7.05 8.93
C ALA A 291 -13.60 5.96 8.08
N GLY A 292 -13.06 5.73 6.89
CA GLY A 292 -13.68 4.96 5.84
C GLY A 292 -12.69 4.54 4.75
N GLN A 293 -13.24 4.38 3.55
CA GLN A 293 -12.54 3.89 2.38
C GLN A 293 -13.11 4.54 1.13
N ILE A 294 -12.30 4.63 0.07
CA ILE A 294 -12.57 5.49 -1.09
C ILE A 294 -13.99 5.36 -1.68
N TYR A 295 -14.54 4.14 -1.71
CA TYR A 295 -15.93 3.90 -2.12
C TYR A 295 -16.94 4.72 -1.31
N GLY A 296 -16.87 4.64 0.02
CA GLY A 296 -17.77 5.34 0.93
C GLY A 296 -17.45 6.82 1.03
N ASP A 297 -16.18 7.18 0.90
CA ASP A 297 -15.68 8.56 1.01
C ASP A 297 -16.35 9.46 -0.02
N PHE A 298 -16.37 9.06 -1.29
CA PHE A 298 -17.06 9.81 -2.35
C PHE A 298 -18.56 9.96 -2.05
N GLY A 299 -19.24 8.88 -1.69
CA GLY A 299 -20.67 8.94 -1.35
C GLY A 299 -20.98 9.87 -0.18
N ALA A 300 -20.11 9.94 0.83
CA ALA A 300 -20.26 10.81 1.98
C ALA A 300 -19.95 12.28 1.67
N LEU A 301 -18.86 12.53 0.95
CA LEU A 301 -18.33 13.87 0.64
C LEU A 301 -19.02 14.55 -0.53
N THR A 302 -19.79 13.81 -1.34
CA THR A 302 -20.55 14.37 -2.46
C THR A 302 -22.05 14.11 -2.33
N LYS A 303 -22.54 14.05 -1.08
CA LYS A 303 -23.96 13.81 -0.83
C LYS A 303 -24.78 15.02 -1.31
N LYS A 304 -25.79 14.75 -2.13
CA LYS A 304 -26.71 15.76 -2.67
C LYS A 304 -27.33 16.60 -1.55
N ASP A 305 -27.40 17.90 -1.78
CA ASP A 305 -27.98 18.93 -0.90
C ASP A 305 -27.35 18.94 0.50
N ARG A 306 -26.08 18.54 0.59
CA ARG A 306 -25.33 18.48 1.85
C ARG A 306 -23.94 19.06 1.66
N GLU A 307 -23.78 20.31 2.06
CA GLU A 307 -22.56 21.11 1.95
C GLU A 307 -21.50 20.72 2.99
N VAL A 308 -21.24 19.41 3.15
CA VAL A 308 -20.22 18.83 4.03
C VAL A 308 -19.27 18.03 3.16
N SER A 309 -18.15 18.65 2.79
CA SER A 309 -17.18 18.10 1.85
C SER A 309 -15.80 18.71 2.07
N THR A 310 -14.80 18.15 1.41
CA THR A 310 -13.42 18.65 1.34
C THR A 310 -13.00 18.84 -0.11
N ALA A 311 -12.01 19.69 -0.36
CA ALA A 311 -11.60 19.99 -1.73
C ALA A 311 -10.85 18.82 -2.37
N PHE A 312 -10.11 18.05 -1.55
CA PHE A 312 -9.29 16.94 -1.99
C PHE A 312 -9.53 15.70 -1.14
N VAL A 313 -9.43 14.53 -1.78
CA VAL A 313 -9.37 13.21 -1.14
C VAL A 313 -8.11 12.50 -1.62
N VAL A 314 -7.31 11.95 -0.72
CA VAL A 314 -6.11 11.15 -1.04
C VAL A 314 -6.40 9.68 -0.81
N GLY A 315 -6.45 8.88 -1.88
CA GLY A 315 -6.64 7.44 -1.84
C GLY A 315 -5.48 6.71 -1.18
N ARG A 316 -5.68 5.47 -0.71
CA ARG A 316 -4.60 4.66 -0.10
C ARG A 316 -3.47 4.32 -1.09
N ASP A 317 -3.77 4.34 -2.39
CA ASP A 317 -2.83 4.22 -3.51
C ASP A 317 -2.04 5.52 -3.79
N GLY A 318 -2.34 6.59 -3.06
CA GLY A 318 -1.77 7.93 -3.27
C GLY A 318 -2.49 8.74 -4.34
N ALA A 319 -3.52 8.23 -5.02
CA ALA A 319 -4.25 9.01 -5.99
C ALA A 319 -4.92 10.22 -5.32
N ILE A 320 -4.67 11.42 -5.85
CA ILE A 320 -5.29 12.66 -5.36
C ILE A 320 -6.53 12.92 -6.20
N TYR A 321 -7.69 13.01 -5.56
CA TYR A 321 -8.95 13.36 -6.19
C TYR A 321 -9.35 14.78 -5.79
N LYS A 322 -9.55 15.67 -6.76
CA LYS A 322 -10.06 17.03 -6.53
C LYS A 322 -11.57 17.04 -6.73
N LEU A 323 -12.33 17.28 -5.67
CA LEU A 323 -13.82 17.30 -5.71
C LEU A 323 -14.36 18.66 -6.15
N PHE A 324 -13.70 19.76 -5.76
CA PHE A 324 -14.03 21.12 -6.18
C PHE A 324 -12.82 22.04 -6.10
N ASP A 325 -12.93 23.22 -6.71
CA ASP A 325 -11.85 24.20 -6.70
C ASP A 325 -11.71 24.92 -5.36
N SER A 326 -10.63 24.64 -4.62
CA SER A 326 -10.40 25.20 -3.28
C SER A 326 -10.13 26.71 -3.24
N VAL A 327 -9.86 27.36 -4.39
CA VAL A 327 -9.69 28.82 -4.46
C VAL A 327 -11.05 29.49 -4.59
N LYS A 328 -11.89 28.94 -5.45
CA LYS A 328 -13.17 29.52 -5.84
C LYS A 328 -14.33 29.08 -4.97
N ALA A 329 -14.24 27.89 -4.37
CA ALA A 329 -15.31 27.26 -3.62
C ALA A 329 -14.87 26.86 -2.20
N TRP A 330 -15.85 26.50 -1.37
CA TRP A 330 -15.61 25.96 -0.03
C TRP A 330 -16.78 25.09 0.42
N SER A 331 -16.58 24.26 1.44
CA SER A 331 -17.65 23.42 2.02
C SER A 331 -17.43 23.27 3.53
N TYR A 332 -18.43 22.84 4.30
CA TYR A 332 -18.29 22.64 5.74
C TYR A 332 -17.54 21.35 6.05
N HIS A 333 -16.23 21.40 6.27
CA HIS A 333 -15.46 20.24 6.69
C HIS A 333 -15.20 20.18 8.21
N LEU A 334 -15.39 21.28 8.95
CA LEU A 334 -15.09 21.32 10.39
C LEU A 334 -16.26 20.93 11.31
N GLY A 335 -17.49 21.04 10.82
CA GLY A 335 -18.71 20.68 11.54
C GLY A 335 -19.14 21.68 12.63
N LYS A 336 -20.39 21.54 13.10
CA LYS A 336 -21.00 22.42 14.11
C LYS A 336 -20.22 22.37 15.42
N GLY A 337 -19.81 23.52 15.94
CA GLY A 337 -19.07 23.63 17.21
C GLY A 337 -17.56 23.58 17.06
N ALA A 338 -17.03 23.79 15.85
CA ALA A 338 -15.60 23.99 15.63
C ALA A 338 -15.10 25.26 16.33
N MET A 339 -13.92 25.19 16.97
CA MET A 339 -13.22 26.34 17.53
C MET A 339 -13.03 27.41 16.45
N GLY A 340 -13.33 28.68 16.74
CA GLY A 340 -13.33 29.75 15.74
C GLY A 340 -14.58 29.84 14.85
N GLY A 341 -15.47 28.85 14.89
CA GLY A 341 -16.76 28.80 14.18
C GLY A 341 -16.68 28.09 12.82
N ASN A 342 -17.63 27.18 12.56
CA ASN A 342 -17.62 26.30 11.39
C ASN A 342 -17.55 27.05 10.05
N THR A 343 -18.42 28.05 9.86
CA THR A 343 -18.45 28.87 8.63
C THR A 343 -17.12 29.60 8.44
N SER A 344 -16.68 30.37 9.44
CA SER A 344 -15.47 31.17 9.34
C SER A 344 -14.23 30.32 9.11
N MET A 345 -14.12 29.17 9.78
CA MET A 345 -12.93 28.32 9.68
C MET A 345 -12.94 27.44 8.44
N SER A 346 -14.09 26.87 8.05
CA SER A 346 -14.17 26.08 6.82
C SER A 346 -14.02 26.96 5.57
N SER A 347 -14.59 28.18 5.58
CA SER A 347 -14.51 29.06 4.41
C SER A 347 -13.14 29.75 4.23
N SER A 348 -12.29 29.75 5.26
CA SER A 348 -10.93 30.30 5.23
C SER A 348 -9.83 29.22 5.20
N SER A 349 -10.20 27.96 5.02
CA SER A 349 -9.23 26.86 4.91
C SER A 349 -9.53 25.93 3.74
N VAL A 350 -8.53 25.14 3.37
CA VAL A 350 -8.66 24.03 2.42
C VAL A 350 -8.70 22.74 3.23
N GLY A 351 -9.81 22.00 3.15
CA GLY A 351 -9.90 20.66 3.74
C GLY A 351 -9.33 19.61 2.80
N ILE A 352 -8.53 18.70 3.33
CA ILE A 352 -8.02 17.50 2.65
C ILE A 352 -8.44 16.28 3.47
N GLU A 353 -9.11 15.32 2.84
CA GLU A 353 -9.40 14.01 3.41
C GLU A 353 -8.36 12.98 2.98
N ILE A 354 -7.84 12.22 3.93
CA ILE A 354 -7.00 11.04 3.65
C ILE A 354 -7.89 9.80 3.82
N SER A 355 -8.07 9.02 2.76
CA SER A 355 -8.88 7.80 2.78
C SER A 355 -8.25 6.78 3.74
N ASN A 356 -8.82 6.66 4.93
CA ASN A 356 -8.25 5.87 6.02
C ASN A 356 -9.34 5.55 7.06
N TRP A 357 -9.27 4.34 7.62
CA TRP A 357 -10.28 3.84 8.56
C TRP A 357 -10.21 4.54 9.94
N GLY A 358 -9.12 5.25 10.23
CA GLY A 358 -8.93 5.97 11.48
C GLY A 358 -8.77 5.02 12.66
N PRO A 359 -9.45 5.27 13.80
CA PRO A 359 -9.33 4.43 14.99
C PRO A 359 -9.86 3.01 14.74
N LEU A 360 -9.19 2.04 15.36
CA LEU A 360 -9.52 0.63 15.34
C LEU A 360 -9.66 0.12 16.77
N LYS A 361 -10.47 -0.93 16.95
CA LYS A 361 -10.63 -1.63 18.23
C LYS A 361 -10.25 -3.09 18.08
N GLU A 362 -9.69 -3.64 19.15
CA GLU A 362 -9.43 -5.07 19.24
C GLU A 362 -10.75 -5.80 19.53
N ASP A 363 -11.00 -6.92 18.86
CA ASP A 363 -12.22 -7.73 19.04
C ASP A 363 -12.08 -8.83 20.11
N GLY A 364 -10.90 -8.96 20.72
CA GLY A 364 -10.58 -10.01 21.69
C GLY A 364 -10.26 -11.38 21.09
N ALA A 365 -10.32 -11.51 19.76
CA ALA A 365 -9.94 -12.71 19.00
C ALA A 365 -8.63 -12.53 18.22
N GLY A 366 -7.84 -11.51 18.57
CA GLY A 366 -6.59 -11.17 17.89
C GLY A 366 -6.75 -10.37 16.60
N ASN A 367 -7.93 -9.78 16.34
CA ASN A 367 -8.16 -8.90 15.20
C ASN A 367 -8.38 -7.45 15.63
N LEU A 368 -8.04 -6.55 14.73
CA LEU A 368 -8.46 -5.17 14.71
C LEU A 368 -9.66 -5.01 13.78
N VAL A 369 -10.67 -4.31 14.27
CA VAL A 369 -11.93 -4.05 13.56
C VAL A 369 -12.24 -2.56 13.60
N SER A 370 -13.13 -2.10 12.71
CA SER A 370 -13.56 -0.70 12.70
C SER A 370 -14.18 -0.29 14.03
N TRP A 371 -13.83 0.91 14.48
CA TRP A 371 -14.28 1.45 15.76
C TRP A 371 -15.81 1.41 15.93
N ASP A 372 -16.54 1.96 14.96
CA ASP A 372 -17.98 2.20 15.06
C ASP A 372 -18.86 1.00 14.69
N HIS A 373 -18.33 0.06 13.90
CA HIS A 373 -19.16 -0.97 13.26
C HIS A 373 -18.64 -2.40 13.43
N GLY A 374 -17.44 -2.58 13.98
CA GLY A 374 -16.86 -3.91 14.18
C GLY A 374 -16.58 -4.66 12.86
N ASN A 375 -16.44 -3.96 11.74
CA ASN A 375 -16.05 -4.61 10.49
C ASN A 375 -14.58 -5.03 10.61
N TRP A 376 -14.26 -6.27 10.28
CA TRP A 376 -12.89 -6.77 10.28
C TRP A 376 -11.98 -5.88 9.43
N TYR A 377 -10.82 -5.49 9.98
CA TYR A 377 -9.80 -4.70 9.30
C TYR A 377 -8.56 -5.54 9.09
N CYS A 378 -7.80 -5.88 10.14
CA CYS A 378 -6.58 -6.69 10.02
C CYS A 378 -6.38 -7.54 11.29
N THR A 379 -5.44 -8.47 11.26
CA THR A 379 -4.99 -9.20 12.46
C THR A 379 -3.88 -8.42 13.19
N LEU A 380 -3.68 -8.68 14.49
CA LEU A 380 -2.67 -7.97 15.30
C LEU A 380 -1.21 -8.19 14.84
N ASP A 381 -0.93 -9.25 14.09
CA ASP A 381 0.38 -9.53 13.49
C ASP A 381 0.65 -8.70 12.22
N GLN A 382 -0.38 -8.11 11.59
CA GLN A 382 -0.24 -7.21 10.44
C GLN A 382 0.17 -5.79 10.89
N THR A 383 1.32 -5.68 11.54
CA THR A 383 1.80 -4.44 12.18
C THR A 383 2.09 -3.29 11.21
N GLU A 384 2.16 -3.56 9.92
CA GLU A 384 2.22 -2.58 8.83
C GLU A 384 0.86 -1.93 8.51
N ALA A 385 -0.25 -2.62 8.82
CA ALA A 385 -1.61 -2.17 8.54
C ALA A 385 -2.10 -1.13 9.56
N TYR A 386 -1.47 -1.06 10.73
CA TYR A 386 -1.92 -0.22 11.84
C TYR A 386 -0.75 0.36 12.64
N VAL A 387 -1.01 1.43 13.37
CA VAL A 387 -0.13 1.99 14.38
C VAL A 387 -0.78 1.78 15.75
N LYS A 388 -0.02 1.20 16.70
CA LYS A 388 -0.41 1.14 18.10
C LYS A 388 0.21 2.31 18.85
N LEU A 389 -0.62 3.20 19.37
CA LEU A 389 -0.17 4.33 20.16
C LEU A 389 0.33 3.86 21.53
N SER A 390 1.33 4.56 22.06
CA SER A 390 1.88 4.33 23.40
C SER A 390 0.84 4.62 24.48
N GLN A 391 0.01 5.65 24.25
CA GLN A 391 -1.14 6.02 25.08
C GLN A 391 -2.38 6.15 24.20
N PRO A 392 -3.57 5.68 24.66
CA PRO A 392 -4.80 5.83 23.89
C PRO A 392 -5.12 7.31 23.62
N PHE A 393 -5.34 7.66 22.36
CA PHE A 393 -5.85 8.97 21.98
C PHE A 393 -7.37 8.93 21.92
N ARG A 394 -8.03 9.70 22.81
CA ARG A 394 -9.50 9.75 22.93
C ARG A 394 -10.14 8.36 22.99
N GLY A 395 -9.53 7.47 23.75
CA GLY A 395 -9.98 6.10 23.98
C GLY A 395 -9.50 5.08 22.94
N ALA A 396 -9.03 5.50 21.76
CA ALA A 396 -8.51 4.60 20.75
C ALA A 396 -7.00 4.40 20.90
N GLN A 397 -6.56 3.14 20.92
CA GLN A 397 -5.13 2.80 21.00
C GLN A 397 -4.55 2.36 19.65
N TYR A 398 -5.39 1.80 18.76
CA TYR A 398 -4.98 1.33 17.44
C TYR A 398 -5.55 2.25 16.37
N PHE A 399 -4.76 2.57 15.36
CA PHE A 399 -5.15 3.40 14.22
C PHE A 399 -4.69 2.74 12.92
N ALA A 400 -5.50 2.79 11.87
CA ALA A 400 -5.10 2.32 10.55
C ALA A 400 -3.90 3.15 10.03
N SER A 401 -2.85 2.48 9.54
CA SER A 401 -1.63 3.15 9.08
C SER A 401 -1.91 4.03 7.85
N ILE A 402 -1.12 5.09 7.69
CA ILE A 402 -1.07 5.86 6.45
C ILE A 402 -0.03 5.20 5.53
N THR A 403 -0.35 5.01 4.26
CA THR A 403 0.57 4.37 3.31
C THR A 403 1.71 5.33 2.90
N PRO A 404 2.88 4.81 2.46
CA PRO A 404 3.93 5.65 1.91
C PRO A 404 3.44 6.55 0.75
N HIS A 405 2.64 6.00 -0.16
CA HIS A 405 2.03 6.76 -1.27
C HIS A 405 1.13 7.91 -0.78
N GLN A 406 0.37 7.70 0.30
CA GLN A 406 -0.43 8.76 0.90
C GLN A 406 0.43 9.89 1.46
N TYR A 407 1.52 9.56 2.17
CA TYR A 407 2.44 10.58 2.69
C TYR A 407 3.03 11.42 1.57
N GLU A 408 3.51 10.80 0.49
CA GLU A 408 4.06 11.53 -0.66
C GLU A 408 3.04 12.48 -1.27
N SER A 409 1.83 11.98 -1.55
CA SER A 409 0.77 12.78 -2.15
C SER A 409 0.30 13.92 -1.26
N VAL A 410 0.21 13.69 0.06
CA VAL A 410 -0.09 14.76 1.03
C VAL A 410 1.01 15.82 1.03
N ILE A 411 2.30 15.42 1.03
CA ILE A 411 3.43 16.36 0.98
C ILE A 411 3.36 17.22 -0.29
N ILE A 412 3.21 16.61 -1.47
CA ILE A 412 3.14 17.32 -2.75
C ILE A 412 1.94 18.27 -2.80
N LEU A 413 0.77 17.81 -2.33
CA LEU A 413 -0.43 18.63 -2.27
C LEU A 413 -0.27 19.82 -1.32
N LEU A 414 0.36 19.63 -0.16
CA LEU A 414 0.66 20.72 0.77
C LEU A 414 1.66 21.71 0.20
N ARG A 415 2.70 21.26 -0.51
CA ARG A 415 3.64 22.14 -1.25
C ARG A 415 2.90 22.95 -2.30
N TYR A 416 2.04 22.33 -3.09
CA TYR A 416 1.18 23.02 -4.05
C TYR A 416 0.32 24.10 -3.38
N LEU A 417 -0.41 23.76 -2.32
CA LEU A 417 -1.34 24.70 -1.66
C LEU A 417 -0.61 25.84 -0.95
N THR A 418 0.51 25.56 -0.29
CA THR A 418 1.32 26.59 0.39
C THR A 418 1.89 27.60 -0.60
N LYS A 419 2.43 27.13 -1.73
CA LYS A 419 2.99 28.00 -2.77
C LYS A 419 1.94 28.77 -3.55
N THR A 420 0.87 28.10 -4.00
CA THR A 420 -0.15 28.72 -4.87
C THR A 420 -1.08 29.67 -4.12
N LEU A 421 -1.37 29.41 -2.84
CA LEU A 421 -2.27 30.24 -2.04
C LEU A 421 -1.54 31.18 -1.08
N GLY A 422 -0.20 31.07 -1.00
CA GLY A 422 0.61 31.80 -0.03
C GLY A 422 0.27 31.45 1.41
N ILE A 423 -0.14 30.21 1.66
CA ILE A 423 -0.36 29.68 3.02
C ILE A 423 1.02 29.40 3.62
N GLN A 424 1.27 29.92 4.82
CA GLN A 424 2.53 29.68 5.51
C GLN A 424 2.68 28.18 5.79
N PRO A 425 3.83 27.55 5.51
CA PRO A 425 4.06 26.13 5.79
C PRO A 425 4.35 25.88 7.28
N ASN A 426 3.62 26.58 8.16
CA ASN A 426 3.73 26.44 9.61
C ASN A 426 2.86 25.27 10.06
N PHE A 427 3.39 24.45 10.96
CA PHE A 427 2.67 23.36 11.59
C PHE A 427 2.51 23.65 13.09
N LEU A 428 1.54 23.01 13.73
CA LEU A 428 1.47 23.04 15.19
C LEU A 428 2.69 22.31 15.77
N PRO A 429 3.32 22.88 16.83
CA PRO A 429 4.50 22.27 17.44
C PRO A 429 4.14 20.93 18.09
N LYS A 430 5.15 20.06 18.23
CA LYS A 430 5.05 18.80 18.97
C LYS A 430 4.43 19.03 20.36
N GLY A 431 3.52 18.17 20.78
CA GLY A 431 2.69 18.29 21.98
C GLY A 431 1.44 19.15 21.80
N LYS A 432 1.28 19.89 20.69
CA LYS A 432 0.07 20.69 20.38
C LYS A 432 -0.77 20.12 19.25
N ARG A 433 -0.30 19.06 18.58
CA ARG A 433 -0.97 18.49 17.40
C ARG A 433 -2.26 17.75 17.77
N ASP A 434 -2.33 17.20 18.98
CA ASP A 434 -3.51 16.53 19.53
C ASP A 434 -4.45 17.44 20.33
N GLU A 435 -4.01 18.68 20.60
CA GLU A 435 -4.75 19.65 21.40
C GLU A 435 -5.64 20.53 20.53
N MET A 436 -6.78 20.96 21.10
CA MET A 436 -7.54 22.04 20.50
C MET A 436 -6.76 23.36 20.56
N PHE A 437 -7.05 24.26 19.61
CA PHE A 437 -6.68 25.66 19.77
C PHE A 437 -7.21 26.19 21.11
N ALA A 438 -6.35 26.91 21.84
CA ALA A 438 -6.66 27.40 23.18
C ALA A 438 -7.88 28.35 23.25
N SER A 439 -8.23 28.99 22.14
CA SER A 439 -9.41 29.86 22.04
C SER A 439 -9.88 30.04 20.60
N HIS A 440 -11.09 30.59 20.44
CA HIS A 440 -11.63 30.97 19.13
C HIS A 440 -10.73 31.98 18.40
N SER A 441 -10.14 32.91 19.15
CA SER A 441 -9.21 33.91 18.60
C SER A 441 -7.91 33.25 18.14
N ALA A 442 -7.39 32.28 18.89
CA ALA A 442 -6.20 31.53 18.51
C ALA A 442 -6.42 30.72 17.21
N ALA A 443 -7.57 30.02 17.10
CA ALA A 443 -7.93 29.29 15.88
C ALA A 443 -8.03 30.19 14.64
N LYS A 444 -8.59 31.40 14.82
CA LYS A 444 -8.69 32.39 13.74
C LYS A 444 -7.34 33.01 13.36
N ALA A 445 -6.46 33.20 14.34
CA ALA A 445 -5.14 33.80 14.16
C ALA A 445 -4.12 32.83 13.54
N PHE A 446 -4.27 31.52 13.76
CA PHE A 446 -3.37 30.52 13.20
C PHE A 446 -3.38 30.58 11.67
N GLN A 447 -2.19 30.48 11.08
CA GLN A 447 -2.00 30.39 9.63
C GLN A 447 -1.02 29.26 9.36
N GLY A 448 -1.46 28.29 8.56
CA GLY A 448 -0.68 27.12 8.20
C GLY A 448 -1.47 25.82 8.21
N ILE A 449 -0.79 24.73 8.53
CA ILE A 449 -1.28 23.36 8.37
C ILE A 449 -1.60 22.80 9.76
N CYS A 450 -2.82 22.29 9.91
CA CYS A 450 -3.33 21.73 11.15
C CYS A 450 -4.31 20.58 10.85
N CYS A 451 -4.89 19.99 11.89
CA CYS A 451 -5.77 18.84 11.79
C CYS A 451 -7.16 19.15 12.39
N HIS A 452 -8.18 18.35 12.02
CA HIS A 452 -9.54 18.52 12.50
C HIS A 452 -9.65 18.47 14.03
N VAL A 453 -8.81 17.65 14.70
CA VAL A 453 -8.75 17.55 16.16
C VAL A 453 -8.47 18.88 16.85
N ASN A 454 -7.75 19.80 16.18
CA ASN A 454 -7.43 21.11 16.75
C ASN A 454 -8.65 22.03 16.86
N PHE A 455 -9.77 21.69 16.21
CA PHE A 455 -11.01 22.45 16.24
C PHE A 455 -12.10 21.81 17.09
N ARG A 456 -11.96 20.54 17.49
CA ARG A 456 -13.05 19.72 18.03
C ARG A 456 -12.61 18.94 19.26
N SER A 457 -13.30 19.11 20.39
CA SER A 457 -13.00 18.42 21.65
C SER A 457 -13.40 16.95 21.66
N SER A 458 -14.36 16.55 20.82
CA SER A 458 -14.89 15.19 20.77
C SER A 458 -15.39 14.81 19.39
N GLY A 459 -15.56 13.50 19.17
CA GLY A 459 -16.06 12.93 17.92
C GLY A 459 -15.10 13.08 16.75
N LYS A 460 -13.82 13.31 17.04
CA LYS A 460 -12.73 13.46 16.07
C LYS A 460 -11.46 12.81 16.61
N TRP A 461 -10.77 12.07 15.76
CA TRP A 461 -9.55 11.32 16.09
C TRP A 461 -8.48 11.51 15.02
N ASP A 462 -8.68 12.48 14.12
CA ASP A 462 -7.85 12.72 12.95
C ASP A 462 -6.37 12.87 13.32
N LEU A 463 -5.53 12.03 12.70
CA LEU A 463 -4.05 12.11 12.66
C LEU A 463 -3.38 12.40 14.02
N PRO A 464 -3.52 11.50 15.01
CA PRO A 464 -2.89 11.70 16.31
C PRO A 464 -1.36 11.80 16.20
N GLU A 465 -0.73 12.53 17.11
CA GLU A 465 0.71 12.85 17.06
C GLU A 465 1.61 11.62 16.92
N GLU A 466 1.27 10.52 17.60
CA GLU A 466 1.99 9.24 17.51
C GLU A 466 1.53 8.35 16.34
N GLY A 467 0.36 8.61 15.75
CA GLY A 467 -0.23 7.77 14.68
C GLY A 467 -0.02 8.30 13.27
N PHE A 468 0.59 9.48 13.14
CA PHE A 468 0.90 10.12 11.86
C PHE A 468 2.32 10.68 11.90
N ASP A 469 3.12 10.38 10.87
CA ASP A 469 4.50 10.85 10.77
C ASP A 469 4.55 12.34 10.37
N TRP A 470 4.27 13.18 11.36
CA TRP A 470 4.29 14.63 11.21
C TRP A 470 5.66 15.15 10.81
N GLU A 471 6.74 14.53 11.27
CA GLU A 471 8.09 15.01 10.97
C GLU A 471 8.42 14.75 9.50
N GLN A 472 8.09 13.58 8.96
CA GLN A 472 8.20 13.30 7.52
C GLN A 472 7.44 14.34 6.68
N VAL A 473 6.21 14.69 7.08
CA VAL A 473 5.40 15.69 6.36
C VAL A 473 5.99 17.09 6.48
N ILE A 474 6.44 17.49 7.67
CA ILE A 474 7.04 18.81 7.92
C ILE A 474 8.32 18.95 7.10
N GLU A 475 9.22 17.97 7.16
CA GLU A 475 10.47 17.93 6.41
C GLU A 475 10.19 17.95 4.91
N GLY A 476 9.25 17.13 4.44
CA GLY A 476 8.86 17.06 3.03
C GLY A 476 8.23 18.36 2.52
N VAL A 477 7.48 19.10 3.34
CA VAL A 477 6.85 20.36 2.92
C VAL A 477 7.81 21.55 2.99
N THR A 478 8.67 21.60 4.01
CA THR A 478 9.52 22.77 4.29
C THR A 478 10.95 22.65 3.75
N GLY A 479 11.42 21.43 3.47
CA GLY A 479 12.77 21.14 3.02
C GLY A 479 12.85 20.47 1.65
N SER A 480 13.95 19.76 1.43
CA SER A 480 14.13 18.87 0.27
C SER A 480 13.28 17.62 0.45
N PHE A 481 12.53 17.25 -0.57
CA PHE A 481 11.68 16.07 -0.55
C PHE A 481 12.17 15.11 -1.64
N SER A 482 12.47 13.87 -1.27
CA SER A 482 12.72 12.78 -2.22
C SER A 482 11.65 11.72 -2.00
N PRO A 483 10.79 11.45 -2.98
CA PRO A 483 9.79 10.39 -2.86
C PRO A 483 10.50 9.04 -2.67
N ALA A 484 9.95 8.21 -1.80
CA ALA A 484 10.51 6.93 -1.40
C ALA A 484 10.26 5.84 -2.47
N LEU A 485 9.42 6.12 -3.47
CA LEU A 485 9.06 5.20 -4.54
C LEU A 485 9.38 5.81 -5.92
N PRO A 486 9.80 4.99 -6.92
CA PRO A 486 10.18 5.50 -8.22
C PRO A 486 9.05 6.29 -8.88
N GLN A 487 9.43 7.37 -9.57
CA GLN A 487 8.56 8.27 -10.33
C GLN A 487 7.99 7.56 -11.57
N GLY A 488 7.09 6.60 -11.38
CA GLY A 488 6.13 6.22 -12.41
C GLY A 488 5.03 7.28 -12.49
N PRO A 489 4.25 7.35 -13.59
CA PRO A 489 3.14 8.30 -13.70
C PRO A 489 2.22 8.17 -12.47
N ARG A 490 2.16 9.24 -11.66
CA ARG A 490 1.39 9.28 -10.40
C ARG A 490 -0.11 9.40 -10.66
N THR A 491 -0.51 9.39 -11.92
CA THR A 491 -1.86 9.05 -12.37
C THR A 491 -2.21 7.57 -12.21
N ARG A 492 -1.42 6.73 -11.51
CA ARG A 492 -1.72 5.33 -11.20
C ARG A 492 -2.91 5.12 -10.22
N SER A 493 -4.01 5.80 -10.51
CA SER A 493 -5.34 5.51 -9.97
C SER A 493 -5.76 4.08 -10.32
N ILE A 494 -6.77 3.57 -9.62
CA ILE A 494 -7.73 2.55 -10.11
C ILE A 494 -8.07 2.70 -11.61
N PHE A 495 -7.96 3.91 -12.20
CA PHE A 495 -8.21 4.22 -13.62
C PHE A 495 -6.99 4.21 -14.56
N SER A 496 -5.77 4.03 -14.07
CA SER A 496 -4.52 4.10 -14.87
C SER A 496 -4.20 2.89 -15.71
N VAL A 497 -4.99 1.83 -15.56
CA VAL A 497 -5.13 0.76 -16.55
C VAL A 497 -5.62 1.31 -17.90
N ILE A 498 -6.05 2.57 -17.95
CA ILE A 498 -6.56 3.21 -19.15
C ILE A 498 -5.82 4.54 -19.39
N LYS A 499 -4.82 4.50 -20.27
CA LYS A 499 -4.63 5.61 -21.20
C LYS A 499 -4.17 5.08 -22.56
N VAL A 500 -4.97 5.44 -23.57
CA VAL A 500 -4.65 5.51 -24.99
C VAL A 500 -4.58 4.15 -25.70
N VAL A 501 -5.74 3.64 -26.11
CA VAL A 501 -5.88 3.16 -27.50
C VAL A 501 -7.03 3.97 -28.08
N SER A 502 -6.73 4.88 -29.00
CA SER A 502 -7.77 5.48 -29.82
C SER A 502 -8.40 4.38 -30.68
N GLU A 503 -9.72 4.38 -30.82
CA GLU A 503 -10.48 3.38 -31.59
C GLU A 503 -9.92 3.16 -33.02
N ASP A 504 -9.24 4.15 -33.59
CA ASP A 504 -8.61 4.10 -34.91
C ASP A 504 -7.43 3.12 -35.05
N GLU A 505 -6.78 2.71 -33.95
CA GLU A 505 -5.60 1.82 -34.01
C GLU A 505 -5.99 0.33 -33.92
N VAL A 506 -7.13 0.03 -33.30
CA VAL A 506 -7.72 -1.32 -33.26
C VAL A 506 -8.30 -1.70 -34.63
N ALA A 507 -8.92 -0.75 -35.33
CA ALA A 507 -9.48 -0.98 -36.66
C ALA A 507 -8.41 -1.38 -37.69
N LYS A 508 -7.18 -0.84 -37.57
CA LYS A 508 -6.07 -1.17 -38.49
C LYS A 508 -5.39 -2.50 -38.23
N GLN A 509 -5.52 -3.08 -37.03
CA GLN A 509 -4.95 -4.40 -36.72
C GLN A 509 -5.90 -5.56 -37.02
N LEU A 510 -7.17 -5.28 -37.33
CA LEU A 510 -8.18 -6.30 -37.64
C LEU A 510 -8.46 -6.50 -39.14
N GLU A 511 -7.89 -5.68 -40.04
CA GLU A 511 -8.02 -5.86 -41.50
C GLU A 511 -7.13 -6.98 -42.08
N GLY A 512 -6.37 -7.70 -41.26
CA GLY A 512 -5.40 -8.71 -41.71
C GLY A 512 -5.71 -10.17 -41.33
N LEU A 513 -6.82 -10.46 -40.65
CA LEU A 513 -7.12 -11.82 -40.17
C LEU A 513 -8.41 -12.33 -40.82
N ASP A 514 -8.23 -12.98 -41.96
CA ASP A 514 -9.22 -13.87 -42.59
C ASP A 514 -9.45 -15.08 -41.68
N TYR A 515 -10.57 -15.09 -40.97
CA TYR A 515 -11.08 -16.29 -40.32
C TYR A 515 -12.27 -16.78 -41.13
N GLY A 516 -11.99 -17.74 -42.01
CA GLY A 516 -12.97 -18.45 -42.81
C GLY A 516 -14.03 -19.15 -41.95
N ASP A 517 -15.24 -19.15 -42.51
CA ASP A 517 -16.41 -19.93 -42.09
C ASP A 517 -16.03 -21.37 -41.72
N GLN A 518 -16.33 -21.81 -40.49
CA GLN A 518 -16.87 -23.17 -40.21
C GLN A 518 -17.76 -23.16 -38.96
N ASP A 519 -19.03 -23.47 -39.21
CA ASP A 519 -19.94 -24.31 -38.42
C ASP A 519 -20.31 -23.93 -36.97
N ILE A 520 -21.41 -23.18 -36.84
CA ILE A 520 -22.35 -23.33 -35.73
C ILE A 520 -23.78 -23.44 -36.28
N GLU A 521 -24.14 -24.65 -36.73
CA GLU A 521 -25.53 -25.11 -36.77
C GLU A 521 -25.62 -26.37 -35.91
N LYS A 522 -26.26 -26.30 -34.73
CA LYS A 522 -27.21 -27.32 -34.25
C LYS A 522 -27.76 -27.07 -32.84
N TYR A 523 -29.10 -27.03 -32.79
CA TYR A 523 -30.00 -27.24 -31.66
C TYR A 523 -30.03 -26.13 -30.59
N GLY A 524 -31.16 -25.54 -30.24
CA GLY A 524 -32.55 -25.86 -30.54
C GLY A 524 -33.41 -25.16 -29.49
N GLU A 525 -34.49 -24.55 -29.97
CA GLU A 525 -35.56 -23.95 -29.18
C GLU A 525 -36.14 -24.93 -28.16
N ASP A 526 -36.39 -24.46 -26.94
CA ASP A 526 -37.62 -24.77 -26.21
C ASP A 526 -37.78 -23.76 -25.07
N GLY A 527 -38.86 -22.99 -25.14
CA GLY A 527 -39.24 -21.99 -24.16
C GLY A 527 -39.84 -22.59 -22.90
N LEU A 528 -39.72 -21.86 -21.80
CA LEU A 528 -40.56 -22.00 -20.62
C LEU A 528 -40.76 -20.61 -20.00
N GLU A 529 -41.92 -20.01 -20.29
CA GLU A 529 -42.62 -19.08 -19.41
C GLU A 529 -43.04 -19.81 -18.13
N VAL A 530 -42.89 -19.17 -16.97
CA VAL A 530 -43.89 -19.25 -15.88
C VAL A 530 -43.94 -17.91 -15.13
N ASP A 531 -45.17 -17.40 -15.01
CA ASP A 531 -45.62 -16.15 -14.40
C ASP A 531 -45.50 -16.02 -12.87
N ILE A 532 -45.70 -14.75 -12.46
CA ILE A 532 -46.14 -14.14 -11.17
C ILE A 532 -45.04 -13.65 -10.22
#